data_AF-A0A3M1PF04-F1
#
_entry.id   AF-A0A3M1PF04-F1
#
_cell.length_a   1.000
_cell.length_b   1.000
_cell.length_c   1.000
_cell.angle_alpha   90.00
_cell.angle_beta   90.00
_cell.angle_gamma   90.00
#
_symmetry.space_group_name_H-M   'P 1'
#
loop_
_entity.id
_entity.type
_entity.pdbx_description
1 polymer ?
#
loop_
_entity_poly.entity_id
_entity_poly.type
_entity_poly.pdbx_seq_one_letter_code
_entity_poly.pdbx_strand_id
1 'polypeptide(L)'
;MAILEQTQHESTPASADADPRQRMEDVLRRQRAAFEAERPVPRKVRDDRLRRTIDLLKTHQDALAEAMNEDFCGRPPLMGKFADVLPAVKALAHARKNLR
;
A
#
# COMPACT_ATOMS: atom_id res chain seq x y z
N MET A 1 34.90 -15.95 -24.87
CA MET A 1 34.79 -14.88 -23.85
C MET A 1 34.08 -13.71 -24.52
N ALA A 2 32.75 -13.74 -24.53
CA ALA A 2 31.85 -13.18 -23.51
C ALA A 2 31.28 -11.86 -24.05
N ILE A 3 30.25 -12.05 -24.89
CA ILE A 3 29.22 -11.06 -25.23
C ILE A 3 28.58 -10.63 -23.91
N LEU A 4 28.57 -9.34 -23.62
CA LEU A 4 27.56 -8.74 -22.72
C LEU A 4 27.17 -7.39 -23.32
N GLU A 5 26.17 -7.46 -24.20
CA GLU A 5 25.24 -6.37 -24.45
C GLU A 5 24.72 -5.89 -23.09
N GLN A 6 25.11 -4.68 -22.71
CA GLN A 6 24.45 -3.99 -21.61
C GLN A 6 23.09 -3.52 -22.12
N THR A 7 22.08 -4.34 -21.84
CA THR A 7 20.68 -3.98 -21.96
C THR A 7 20.43 -2.70 -21.17
N GLN A 8 20.18 -1.63 -21.89
CA GLN A 8 19.58 -0.41 -21.35
C GLN A 8 18.23 -0.81 -20.76
N HIS A 9 18.12 -0.83 -19.43
CA HIS A 9 16.83 -0.91 -18.78
C HIS A 9 16.21 0.48 -18.92
N GLU A 10 15.51 0.67 -20.05
CA GLU A 10 14.71 1.85 -20.34
C GLU A 10 13.63 1.99 -19.28
N SER A 11 13.99 2.67 -18.19
CA SER A 11 13.02 3.21 -17.26
C SER A 11 12.26 4.25 -18.05
N THR A 12 11.06 3.91 -18.52
CA THR A 12 10.14 4.88 -19.08
C THR A 12 10.09 6.07 -18.11
N PRO A 13 10.49 7.28 -18.51
CA PRO A 13 10.38 8.41 -17.62
C PRO A 13 8.88 8.67 -17.46
N ALA A 14 8.34 8.35 -16.28
CA ALA A 14 7.13 9.01 -15.83
C ALA A 14 7.47 10.51 -15.85
N SER A 15 6.93 11.24 -16.83
CA SER A 15 7.36 12.60 -17.19
C SER A 15 7.58 13.46 -15.95
N ALA A 16 8.84 13.82 -15.70
CA ALA A 16 9.24 14.65 -14.57
C ALA A 16 8.66 16.07 -14.62
N ASP A 17 8.05 16.46 -15.75
CA ASP A 17 7.56 17.82 -16.03
C ASP A 17 6.03 17.99 -16.00
N ALA A 18 5.26 16.96 -15.66
CA ALA A 18 3.81 17.11 -15.54
C ALA A 18 3.44 17.85 -14.24
N ASP A 19 2.66 18.93 -14.37
CA ASP A 19 2.07 19.69 -13.26
C ASP A 19 1.60 18.71 -12.17
N PRO A 20 2.09 18.81 -10.92
CA PRO A 20 1.66 17.97 -9.82
C PRO A 20 0.14 17.84 -9.73
N ARG A 21 -0.60 18.91 -10.05
CA ARG A 21 -2.06 18.89 -10.11
C ARG A 21 -2.58 17.94 -11.19
N GLN A 22 -2.09 18.05 -12.41
CA GLN A 22 -2.49 17.19 -13.52
C GLN A 22 -2.20 15.71 -13.20
N ARG A 23 -1.05 15.41 -12.58
CA ARG A 23 -0.73 14.05 -12.13
C ARG A 23 -1.71 13.53 -11.07
N MET A 24 -2.10 14.37 -10.11
CA MET A 24 -3.11 14.00 -9.11
C MET A 24 -4.48 13.75 -9.74
N GLU A 25 -4.90 14.61 -10.69
CA GLU A 25 -6.17 14.45 -11.42
C GLU A 25 -6.20 13.12 -12.20
N ASP A 26 -5.09 12.73 -12.83
CA ASP A 26 -4.97 11.46 -13.54
C ASP A 26 -5.01 10.24 -12.62
N VAL A 27 -4.41 10.32 -11.43
CA VAL A 27 -4.52 9.25 -10.42
C VAL A 27 -5.97 9.09 -9.97
N LEU A 28 -6.64 10.19 -9.62
CA LEU A 28 -8.03 10.18 -9.15
C LEU A 28 -8.99 9.65 -10.22
N ARG A 29 -8.79 10.03 -11.49
CA ARG A 29 -9.57 9.52 -12.62
C ARG A 29 -9.45 7.99 -12.75
N ARG A 30 -8.23 7.45 -12.65
CA ARG A 30 -8.00 5.99 -12.70
C ARG A 30 -8.62 5.26 -11.52
N GLN A 31 -8.51 5.81 -10.31
CA GLN A 31 -9.12 5.23 -9.11
C GLN A 31 -10.66 5.19 -9.23
N ARG A 32 -11.28 6.27 -9.73
CA ARG A 32 -12.73 6.33 -9.98
C ARG A 32 -13.17 5.30 -11.01
N ALA A 33 -12.51 5.25 -12.16
CA ALA A 33 -12.84 4.30 -13.22
C ALA A 33 -12.72 2.84 -12.74
N ALA A 34 -11.67 2.51 -11.97
CA ALA A 34 -11.50 1.18 -11.39
C ALA A 34 -12.61 0.83 -10.38
N PHE A 35 -13.01 1.78 -9.53
CA PHE A 35 -14.10 1.58 -8.57
C PHE A 35 -15.45 1.40 -9.27
N GLU A 36 -15.74 2.17 -10.31
CA GLU A 36 -16.99 2.05 -11.08
C GLU A 36 -17.06 0.72 -11.82
N ALA A 37 -15.96 0.27 -12.43
CA ALA A 37 -15.90 -0.99 -13.17
C ALA A 37 -16.07 -2.24 -12.30
N GLU A 38 -15.68 -2.20 -11.03
CA GLU A 38 -15.68 -3.38 -10.16
C GLU A 38 -17.01 -3.59 -9.40
N ARG A 39 -17.90 -2.60 -9.36
CA ARG A 39 -19.10 -2.67 -8.51
C ARG A 39 -20.21 -3.53 -9.16
N PRO A 40 -20.93 -4.37 -8.39
CA PRO A 40 -20.77 -4.64 -6.96
C PRO A 40 -19.62 -5.62 -6.68
N VAL A 41 -18.75 -5.29 -5.71
CA VAL A 41 -17.60 -6.13 -5.36
C VAL A 41 -18.05 -7.41 -4.63
N PRO A 42 -17.73 -8.62 -5.13
CA PRO A 42 -18.14 -9.86 -4.50
C PRO A 42 -17.55 -10.03 -3.09
N ARG A 43 -18.31 -10.68 -2.19
CA ARG A 43 -17.86 -10.96 -0.81
C ARG A 43 -16.48 -11.62 -0.74
N LYS A 44 -16.20 -12.60 -1.61
CA LYS A 44 -14.91 -13.30 -1.68
C LYS A 44 -13.74 -12.36 -1.97
N VAL A 45 -13.92 -11.40 -2.87
CA VAL A 45 -12.90 -10.40 -3.22
C VAL A 45 -12.66 -9.45 -2.05
N ARG A 46 -13.72 -9.05 -1.34
CA ARG A 46 -13.59 -8.21 -0.14
C ARG A 46 -12.86 -8.94 0.99
N ASP A 47 -13.16 -10.23 1.23
CA ASP A 47 -12.45 -11.05 2.22
C ASP A 47 -10.96 -11.17 1.87
N ASP A 48 -10.65 -11.43 0.59
CA ASP A 48 -9.27 -11.52 0.12
C ASP A 48 -8.51 -10.22 0.34
N ARG A 49 -9.10 -9.07 0.02
CA ARG A 49 -8.51 -7.75 0.27
C ARG A 49 -8.20 -7.54 1.74
N LEU A 50 -9.16 -7.79 2.64
CA LEU A 50 -8.97 -7.64 4.09
C LEU A 50 -7.86 -8.57 4.60
N ARG A 51 -7.83 -9.82 4.15
CA ARG A 51 -6.77 -10.78 4.48
C ARG A 51 -5.39 -10.26 4.07
N ARG A 52 -5.23 -9.85 2.80
CA ARG A 52 -3.95 -9.36 2.29
C ARG A 52 -3.49 -8.09 3.01
N THR A 53 -4.40 -7.18 3.38
CA THR A 53 -4.03 -5.98 4.15
C THR A 53 -3.54 -6.34 5.55
N ILE A 54 -4.20 -7.28 6.23
CA ILE A 54 -3.73 -7.79 7.53
C ILE A 54 -2.32 -8.41 7.38
N ASP A 55 -2.12 -9.22 6.34
CA ASP A 55 -0.83 -9.88 6.09
C ASP A 55 0.27 -8.86 5.77
N LEU A 56 -0.04 -7.82 4.99
CA LEU A 56 0.89 -6.72 4.68
C LEU A 56 1.34 -6.01 5.97
N LEU A 57 0.40 -5.64 6.84
CA LEU A 57 0.72 -4.95 8.10
C LEU A 57 1.57 -5.83 9.03
N LYS A 58 1.27 -7.13 9.13
CA LYS A 58 2.02 -8.05 9.99
C LYS A 58 3.42 -8.34 9.43
N THR A 59 3.53 -8.50 8.11
CA THR A 59 4.80 -8.77 7.42
C THR A 59 5.76 -7.59 7.54
N HIS A 60 5.26 -6.35 7.44
CA HIS A 60 6.10 -5.16 7.41
C HIS A 60 6.11 -4.36 8.71
N GLN A 61 5.61 -4.91 9.82
CA GLN A 61 5.48 -4.18 11.10
C GLN A 61 6.80 -3.60 11.62
N ASP A 62 7.93 -4.26 11.36
CA ASP A 62 9.26 -3.78 11.77
C ASP A 62 9.71 -2.60 10.92
N ALA A 63 9.58 -2.70 9.60
CA ALA A 63 9.90 -1.62 8.68
C ALA A 63 9.01 -0.38 8.91
N LEU A 64 7.72 -0.59 9.20
CA LEU A 64 6.80 0.48 9.56
C LEU A 64 7.20 1.15 10.88
N ALA A 65 7.63 0.37 11.88
CA ALA A 65 8.07 0.90 13.15
C ALA A 65 9.37 1.71 13.04
N GLU A 66 10.30 1.27 12.18
CA GLU A 66 11.53 2.01 11.91
C GLU A 66 11.24 3.33 11.18
N ALA A 67 10.40 3.30 10.14
CA ALA A 67 10.00 4.53 9.44
C ALA A 67 9.35 5.54 10.41
N MET A 68 8.48 5.08 11.31
CA MET A 68 7.92 5.95 12.37
C MET A 68 8.98 6.49 13.33
N ASN A 69 10.01 5.71 13.64
CA ASN A 69 11.10 6.19 14.49
C ASN A 69 11.90 7.31 13.79
N GLU A 70 12.19 7.13 12.50
CA GLU A 70 12.87 8.11 11.64
C GLU A 70 12.05 9.40 11.47
N ASP A 71 10.74 9.28 11.19
CA ASP A 71 9.85 10.42 10.93
C ASP A 71 9.55 11.23 12.20
N PHE A 72 9.45 10.57 13.37
CA PHE A 72 8.98 11.16 14.61
C PHE A 72 10.05 11.29 15.71
N CYS A 73 11.34 11.24 15.34
CA CYS A 73 12.48 11.56 16.21
C CYS A 73 12.52 10.78 17.54
N GLY A 74 12.61 9.45 17.48
CA GLY A 74 12.91 8.65 18.68
C GLY A 74 11.71 7.92 19.28
N ARG A 75 10.71 7.56 18.47
CA ARG A 75 9.60 6.72 18.93
C ARG A 75 10.09 5.28 19.12
N PRO A 76 9.95 4.68 20.32
CA PRO A 76 10.33 3.27 20.52
C PRO A 76 9.56 2.36 19.55
N PRO A 77 10.22 1.40 18.86
CA PRO A 77 9.57 0.55 17.87
C PRO A 77 8.36 -0.22 18.40
N LEU A 78 8.41 -0.65 19.67
CA LEU A 78 7.28 -1.30 20.34
C LEU A 78 6.05 -0.40 20.40
N MET A 79 6.24 0.90 20.64
CA MET A 79 5.14 1.86 20.70
C MET A 79 4.51 2.06 19.32
N GLY A 80 5.31 2.15 18.26
CA GLY A 80 4.81 2.22 16.88
C GLY A 80 4.00 0.97 16.50
N LYS A 81 4.49 -0.22 16.83
CA LYS A 81 3.75 -1.46 16.61
C LYS A 81 2.44 -1.50 17.40
N PHE A 82 2.49 -1.15 18.68
CA PHE A 82 1.34 -1.28 19.57
C PHE A 82 0.25 -0.25 19.31
N ALA A 83 0.61 0.99 18.96
CA ALA A 83 -0.34 2.07 18.78
C ALA A 83 -0.83 2.23 17.33
N ASP A 84 -0.06 1.81 16.32
CA ASP A 84 -0.40 2.05 14.92
C ASP A 84 -0.70 0.75 14.16
N VAL A 85 0.19 -0.25 14.27
CA VAL A 85 0.04 -1.51 13.52
C VAL A 85 -1.03 -2.41 14.15
N LEU A 86 -0.95 -2.64 15.46
CA LEU A 86 -1.85 -3.56 16.16
C LEU A 86 -3.33 -3.13 16.09
N PRO A 87 -3.70 -1.85 16.31
CA PRO A 87 -5.09 -1.43 16.24
C PRO A 87 -5.66 -1.55 14.82
N ALA A 88 -4.86 -1.23 13.79
CA ALA A 88 -5.25 -1.41 12.39
C ALA A 88 -5.53 -2.89 12.08
N VAL A 89 -4.64 -3.80 12.50
CA VAL A 89 -4.85 -5.24 12.33
C VAL A 89 -6.12 -5.72 13.03
N LYS A 90 -6.38 -5.25 14.27
CA LYS A 90 -7.59 -5.61 15.03
C LYS A 90 -8.86 -5.10 14.36
N ALA A 91 -8.88 -3.87 13.85
CA ALA A 91 -10.01 -3.31 13.13
C ALA A 91 -10.31 -4.08 11.84
N LEU A 92 -9.28 -4.40 11.06
CA LEU A 92 -9.42 -5.20 9.83
C LEU A 92 -9.90 -6.62 10.12
N ALA A 93 -9.37 -7.27 11.17
CA ALA A 93 -9.81 -8.60 11.59
C ALA A 93 -11.28 -8.60 12.04
N HIS A 94 -11.71 -7.56 12.77
CA HIS A 94 -13.10 -7.37 13.14
C HIS A 94 -14.00 -7.17 11.91
N ALA A 95 -13.61 -6.29 10.97
CA ALA A 95 -14.35 -6.06 9.73
C ALA A 95 -14.50 -7.35 8.91
N ARG A 96 -13.43 -8.14 8.82
CA ARG A 96 -13.42 -9.43 8.12
C ARG A 96 -14.34 -10.45 8.77
N LYS A 97 -14.30 -10.57 10.11
CA LYS A 97 -15.18 -11.49 10.86
C LYS A 97 -16.66 -11.15 10.66
N ASN A 98 -16.99 -9.87 10.52
CA ASN A 98 -18.36 -9.38 10.38
C ASN A 98 -18.74 -9.04 8.92
N LEU A 99 -17.96 -9.52 7.96
CA LEU A 99 -18.19 -9.24 6.54
C LEU A 99 -19.43 -9.97 6.03
N ARG A 100 -20.48 -9.19 5.77
CA ARG A 100 -21.73 -9.63 5.13
C ARG A 100 -21.52 -9.93 3.65
#